data_AF-A0A369SIN1-F1
#
_entry.id   AF-A0A369SIN1-F1
#
_cell.length_a   1.000
_cell.length_b   1.000
_cell.length_c   1.000
_cell.angle_alpha   90.00
_cell.angle_beta   90.00
_cell.angle_gamma   90.00
#
_symmetry.space_group_name_H-M   'P 1'
#
loop_
_entity.id
_entity.type
_entity.pdbx_description
1 polymer ?
#
loop_
_entity_poly.entity_id
_entity_poly.type
_entity_poly.pdbx_seq_one_letter_code
_entity_poly.pdbx_strand_id
1 'polypeptide(L)'
;MTSLMHMVGRRKFSTGLSSIFKLHRMDAYRGIQVWKSLVQTNTNRLITRQYSRLDTNRNEQQSRSIIPEERYKNEIAAFERGKRRLALMMEKDPETFTDQDIEEALAYLLPSSLFAKDARPIMKHPLELLPKIQEKKIDKDGRPFAAGYYTGFPAFYNTIHEIGEREELLMSLSLGKEVDRLADEVTQDLAPADFSQDNTNLSFRWLSSDQMKDMLQEDITDRQYDYLIARLERLQQFPNSNRVKDFMDKYRKNVEHRSTKVKIRPLSVAGVSYNKGKRKTAVANIQIQEGTGNVTINDKSLVEYFQQLLHREQVLYPLLVLNLTHAFDITCSVRGGGLSGQAGAIRLGIARALLSFNEAYKETLDEYELLHRDPRIVERKKPGQKKARRKFAWVKR
;
A
#
# COMPACT_ATOMS: atom_id res chain seq x y z
N MET A 1 -38.89 62.93 -11.87
CA MET A 1 -40.10 63.58 -12.44
C MET A 1 -39.88 63.78 -13.95
N THR A 2 -40.95 63.94 -14.74
CA THR A 2 -40.98 64.24 -16.21
C THR A 2 -40.23 63.24 -17.14
N SER A 3 -40.84 62.49 -18.09
CA SER A 3 -41.76 62.79 -19.23
C SER A 3 -40.99 63.33 -20.48
N LEU A 4 -41.28 63.03 -21.76
CA LEU A 4 -42.53 62.72 -22.50
C LEU A 4 -42.45 61.59 -23.58
N MET A 5 -43.65 61.18 -24.05
CA MET A 5 -44.19 60.69 -25.37
C MET A 5 -43.31 60.72 -26.67
N HIS A 6 -43.59 60.05 -27.82
CA HIS A 6 -44.69 59.20 -28.39
C HIS A 6 -44.14 58.28 -29.54
N MET A 7 -44.69 57.09 -29.93
CA MET A 7 -45.84 56.77 -30.86
C MET A 7 -45.67 57.29 -32.33
N VAL A 8 -46.05 56.66 -33.47
CA VAL A 8 -46.96 55.55 -33.95
C VAL A 8 -46.37 54.95 -35.28
N GLY A 9 -46.68 53.77 -35.88
CA GLY A 9 -47.38 52.53 -35.45
C GLY A 9 -48.21 51.73 -36.53
N ARG A 10 -47.58 50.88 -37.38
CA ARG A 10 -48.14 49.73 -38.19
C ARG A 10 -49.06 49.96 -39.43
N ARG A 11 -49.12 48.94 -40.33
CA ARG A 11 -50.33 48.44 -41.06
C ARG A 11 -50.30 46.89 -41.22
N LYS A 12 -51.42 46.25 -41.60
CA LYS A 12 -51.62 44.78 -41.68
C LYS A 12 -52.67 44.36 -42.74
N PHE A 13 -52.48 43.18 -43.34
CA PHE A 13 -53.42 42.18 -43.92
C PHE A 13 -54.74 42.58 -44.63
N SER A 14 -54.96 41.93 -45.79
CA SER A 14 -56.18 41.15 -46.07
C SER A 14 -55.82 39.91 -46.91
N THR A 15 -56.79 39.07 -47.32
CA THR A 15 -56.56 37.74 -47.91
C THR A 15 -57.46 37.44 -49.11
N GLY A 16 -56.97 36.65 -50.08
CA GLY A 16 -57.83 35.79 -50.90
C GLY A 16 -57.44 35.65 -52.37
N LEU A 17 -56.94 34.46 -52.75
CA LEU A 17 -57.25 33.78 -54.01
C LEU A 17 -56.82 32.31 -53.92
N SER A 18 -57.54 31.41 -54.61
CA SER A 18 -57.42 29.96 -54.47
C SER A 18 -56.53 29.31 -55.55
N SER A 19 -56.44 27.98 -55.49
CA SER A 19 -56.02 27.08 -56.61
C SER A 19 -54.62 27.29 -57.22
N ILE A 20 -53.58 27.01 -56.44
CA ILE A 20 -52.28 26.45 -56.93
C ILE A 20 -51.68 25.39 -55.95
N PHE A 21 -52.31 25.17 -54.78
CA PHE A 21 -51.88 24.17 -53.79
C PHE A 21 -52.24 22.73 -54.20
N LYS A 22 -51.28 22.01 -54.82
CA LYS A 22 -51.22 20.53 -54.74
C LYS A 22 -49.85 19.89 -55.00
N LEU A 23 -48.94 20.55 -55.74
CA LEU A 23 -47.72 19.94 -56.29
C LEU A 23 -46.39 20.16 -55.51
N HIS A 24 -46.41 20.72 -54.29
CA HIS A 24 -45.19 21.00 -53.50
C HIS A 24 -45.21 20.48 -52.06
N ARG A 25 -46.20 19.66 -51.67
CA ARG A 25 -46.33 19.14 -50.28
C ARG A 25 -45.92 17.67 -50.11
N MET A 26 -45.80 16.90 -51.19
CA MET A 26 -45.39 15.49 -51.10
C MET A 26 -43.87 15.30 -51.06
N ASP A 27 -43.11 16.08 -51.82
CA ASP A 27 -41.65 15.90 -51.92
C ASP A 27 -40.93 16.31 -50.64
N ALA A 28 -41.41 17.35 -49.94
CA ALA A 28 -40.94 17.69 -48.60
C ALA A 28 -41.16 16.53 -47.60
N TYR A 29 -42.31 15.85 -47.66
CA TYR A 29 -42.58 14.70 -46.79
C TYR A 29 -41.74 13.47 -47.16
N ARG A 30 -41.54 13.20 -48.45
CA ARG A 30 -40.63 12.14 -48.91
C ARG A 30 -39.19 12.42 -48.49
N GLY A 31 -38.71 13.65 -48.67
CA GLY A 31 -37.39 14.10 -48.23
C GLY A 31 -37.19 13.91 -46.73
N ILE A 32 -38.16 14.34 -45.90
CA ILE A 32 -38.09 14.18 -44.43
C ILE A 32 -38.09 12.70 -44.01
N GLN A 33 -38.87 11.82 -44.68
CA GLN A 33 -38.87 10.39 -44.37
C GLN A 33 -37.56 9.70 -44.79
N VAL A 34 -37.04 10.01 -45.98
CA VAL A 34 -35.72 9.52 -46.45
C VAL A 34 -34.59 10.03 -45.55
N TRP A 35 -34.64 11.28 -45.09
CA TRP A 35 -33.62 11.81 -44.18
C TRP A 35 -33.70 11.15 -42.79
N LYS A 36 -34.91 10.90 -42.27
CA LYS A 36 -35.09 10.12 -41.03
C LYS A 36 -34.58 8.69 -41.16
N SER A 37 -34.85 7.99 -42.27
CA SER A 37 -34.33 6.64 -42.47
C SER A 37 -32.81 6.62 -42.71
N LEU A 38 -32.21 7.61 -43.39
CA LEU A 38 -30.76 7.77 -43.47
C LEU A 38 -30.12 8.04 -42.10
N VAL A 39 -30.74 8.88 -41.27
CA VAL A 39 -30.25 9.16 -39.92
C VAL A 39 -30.37 7.90 -39.06
N GLN A 40 -31.51 7.22 -39.02
CA GLN A 40 -31.67 5.99 -38.22
C GLN A 40 -30.79 4.83 -38.71
N THR A 41 -30.56 4.67 -40.01
CA THR A 41 -29.64 3.64 -40.52
C THR A 41 -28.17 3.98 -40.26
N ASN A 42 -27.78 5.27 -40.30
CA ASN A 42 -26.43 5.68 -39.89
C ASN A 42 -26.22 5.61 -38.37
N THR A 43 -27.20 6.00 -37.54
CA THR A 43 -27.09 5.80 -36.08
C THR A 43 -27.01 4.31 -35.77
N ASN A 44 -27.84 3.46 -36.38
CA ASN A 44 -27.80 2.02 -36.16
C ASN A 44 -26.49 1.38 -36.68
N ARG A 45 -25.89 1.89 -37.76
CA ARG A 45 -24.54 1.49 -38.22
C ARG A 45 -23.42 1.97 -37.29
N LEU A 46 -23.53 3.15 -36.70
CA LEU A 46 -22.56 3.67 -35.73
C LEU A 46 -22.66 2.94 -34.39
N ILE A 47 -23.88 2.67 -33.93
CA ILE A 47 -24.18 1.90 -32.72
C ILE A 47 -23.72 0.45 -32.88
N THR A 48 -24.05 -0.24 -33.98
CA THR A 48 -23.54 -1.61 -34.21
C THR A 48 -22.02 -1.64 -34.40
N ARG A 49 -21.39 -0.62 -35.00
CA ARG A 49 -19.91 -0.48 -35.01
C ARG A 49 -19.30 -0.17 -33.64
N GLN A 50 -20.04 0.44 -32.71
CA GLN A 50 -19.59 0.63 -31.33
C GLN A 50 -19.71 -0.67 -30.54
N TYR A 51 -20.87 -1.35 -30.58
CA TYR A 51 -21.03 -2.66 -29.94
C TYR A 51 -20.05 -3.69 -30.51
N SER A 52 -19.91 -3.83 -31.83
CA SER A 52 -18.94 -4.77 -32.41
C SER A 52 -17.49 -4.46 -32.00
N ARG A 53 -17.13 -3.18 -31.82
CA ARG A 53 -15.81 -2.79 -31.30
C ARG A 53 -15.65 -3.02 -29.80
N LEU A 54 -16.72 -2.98 -29.02
CA LEU A 54 -16.70 -3.32 -27.60
C LEU A 54 -16.58 -4.85 -27.42
N ASP A 55 -17.28 -5.63 -28.24
CA ASP A 55 -17.25 -7.09 -28.18
C ASP A 55 -15.93 -7.66 -28.73
N THR A 56 -15.34 -7.09 -29.79
CA THR A 56 -13.96 -7.46 -30.19
C THR A 56 -12.95 -7.08 -29.11
N ASN A 57 -13.07 -5.91 -28.47
CA ASN A 57 -12.19 -5.55 -27.36
C ASN A 57 -12.35 -6.49 -26.14
N ARG A 58 -13.57 -6.94 -25.84
CA ARG A 58 -13.81 -7.93 -24.77
C ARG A 58 -13.17 -9.28 -25.08
N ASN A 59 -13.39 -9.80 -26.28
CA ASN A 59 -12.83 -11.10 -26.68
C ASN A 59 -11.31 -11.02 -26.80
N GLU A 60 -10.74 -9.91 -27.30
CA GLU A 60 -9.30 -9.68 -27.26
C GLU A 60 -8.76 -9.52 -25.83
N GLN A 61 -9.48 -8.86 -24.91
CA GLN A 61 -9.06 -8.77 -23.51
C GLN A 61 -9.07 -10.14 -22.82
N GLN A 62 -10.03 -11.01 -23.14
CA GLN A 62 -10.09 -12.38 -22.64
C GLN A 62 -9.03 -13.30 -23.28
N SER A 63 -8.64 -13.09 -24.54
CA SER A 63 -7.57 -13.86 -25.19
C SER A 63 -6.16 -13.35 -24.89
N ARG A 64 -5.99 -12.15 -24.33
CA ARG A 64 -4.68 -11.55 -24.01
C ARG A 64 -4.05 -12.06 -22.69
N SER A 65 -4.79 -12.78 -21.85
CA SER A 65 -4.30 -13.26 -20.55
C SER A 65 -3.51 -14.59 -20.64
N ILE A 66 -3.84 -15.46 -21.60
CA ILE A 66 -3.22 -16.78 -21.72
C ILE A 66 -1.97 -16.69 -22.59
N ILE A 67 -0.82 -16.46 -21.95
CA ILE A 67 0.50 -16.56 -22.57
C ILE A 67 0.85 -18.05 -22.76
N PRO A 68 1.13 -18.53 -23.99
CA PRO A 68 1.51 -19.93 -24.20
C PRO A 68 2.80 -20.33 -23.49
N GLU A 69 2.90 -21.58 -23.01
CA GLU A 69 4.11 -22.11 -22.37
C GLU A 69 5.38 -21.97 -23.22
N GLU A 70 5.25 -22.13 -24.55
CA GLU A 70 6.34 -21.95 -25.50
C GLU A 70 6.90 -20.53 -25.45
N ARG A 71 6.04 -19.53 -25.23
CA ARG A 71 6.49 -18.15 -25.04
C ARG A 71 7.24 -18.00 -23.73
N TYR A 72 6.81 -18.60 -22.62
CA TYR A 72 7.61 -18.61 -21.39
C TYR A 72 9.00 -19.22 -21.59
N LYS A 73 9.06 -20.39 -22.23
CA LYS A 73 10.33 -21.09 -22.52
C LYS A 73 11.27 -20.21 -23.35
N ASN A 74 10.73 -19.50 -24.34
CA ASN A 74 11.48 -18.53 -25.17
C ASN A 74 11.94 -17.28 -24.40
N GLU A 75 11.09 -16.68 -23.57
CA GLU A 75 11.40 -15.48 -22.76
C GLU A 75 12.43 -15.82 -21.66
N ILE A 76 12.37 -17.01 -21.05
CA ILE A 76 13.37 -17.50 -20.08
C ILE A 76 14.73 -17.69 -20.75
N ALA A 77 14.77 -18.39 -21.89
CA ALA A 77 16.00 -18.52 -22.67
C ALA A 77 16.53 -17.17 -23.19
N ALA A 78 15.67 -16.16 -23.40
CA ALA A 78 16.10 -14.79 -23.70
C ALA A 78 16.69 -14.08 -22.47
N PHE A 79 16.07 -14.22 -21.29
CA PHE A 79 16.56 -13.68 -20.02
C PHE A 79 17.94 -14.26 -19.65
N GLU A 80 18.15 -15.57 -19.76
CA GLU A 80 19.44 -16.21 -19.47
C GLU A 80 20.56 -15.72 -20.39
N ARG A 81 20.31 -15.65 -21.71
CA ARG A 81 21.26 -15.10 -22.69
C ARG A 81 21.55 -13.62 -22.43
N GLY A 82 20.52 -12.85 -22.04
CA GLY A 82 20.67 -11.48 -21.59
C GLY A 82 21.53 -11.36 -20.32
N LYS A 83 21.31 -12.23 -19.34
CA LYS A 83 21.97 -12.23 -18.03
C LYS A 83 23.47 -12.48 -18.18
N ARG A 84 23.83 -13.54 -18.94
CA ARG A 84 25.24 -13.82 -19.28
C ARG A 84 25.90 -12.67 -20.05
N ARG A 85 25.18 -12.04 -21.00
CA ARG A 85 25.71 -10.88 -21.74
C ARG A 85 25.89 -9.65 -20.87
N LEU A 86 24.99 -9.40 -19.91
CA LEU A 86 25.06 -8.28 -18.98
C LEU A 86 26.21 -8.45 -17.98
N ALA A 87 26.44 -9.66 -17.46
CA ALA A 87 27.61 -9.96 -16.63
C ALA A 87 28.93 -9.66 -17.37
N LEU A 88 29.07 -10.14 -18.62
CA LEU A 88 30.22 -9.86 -19.49
C LEU A 88 30.41 -8.36 -19.80
N MET A 89 29.33 -7.59 -19.93
CA MET A 89 29.40 -6.13 -20.11
C MET A 89 29.85 -5.37 -18.85
N MET A 90 29.71 -5.98 -17.67
CA MET A 90 30.06 -5.41 -16.37
C MET A 90 31.34 -6.03 -15.78
N GLU A 91 32.05 -6.84 -16.57
CA GLU A 91 33.26 -7.58 -16.16
C GLU A 91 33.06 -8.50 -14.92
N LYS A 92 31.81 -8.90 -14.64
CA LYS A 92 31.44 -9.85 -13.58
C LYS A 92 31.31 -11.27 -14.16
N ASP A 93 31.59 -12.28 -13.33
CA ASP A 93 31.42 -13.69 -13.70
C ASP A 93 29.94 -14.04 -13.95
N PRO A 94 29.57 -14.67 -15.09
CA PRO A 94 28.17 -14.92 -15.43
C PRO A 94 27.39 -15.86 -14.50
N GLU A 95 28.05 -16.79 -13.82
CA GLU A 95 27.37 -17.82 -13.02
C GLU A 95 27.15 -17.38 -11.56
N THR A 96 28.03 -16.53 -11.01
CA THR A 96 27.84 -15.88 -9.69
C THR A 96 27.00 -14.60 -9.75
N PHE A 97 26.70 -14.07 -10.93
CA PHE A 97 25.94 -12.82 -11.14
C PHE A 97 24.51 -12.91 -10.55
N THR A 98 24.21 -12.10 -9.53
CA THR A 98 22.91 -12.10 -8.84
C THR A 98 21.92 -11.11 -9.46
N ASP A 99 20.64 -11.21 -9.09
CA ASP A 99 19.63 -10.27 -9.59
C ASP A 99 19.78 -8.86 -8.98
N GLN A 100 20.54 -8.72 -7.87
CA GLN A 100 20.96 -7.41 -7.35
C GLN A 100 22.03 -6.78 -8.25
N ASP A 101 22.96 -7.59 -8.80
CA ASP A 101 23.93 -7.13 -9.79
C ASP A 101 23.26 -6.73 -11.11
N ILE A 102 22.14 -7.39 -11.50
CA ILE A 102 21.30 -6.97 -12.63
C ILE A 102 20.66 -5.60 -12.35
N GLU A 103 20.06 -5.39 -11.17
CA GLU A 103 19.47 -4.08 -10.81
C GLU A 103 20.52 -2.96 -10.73
N GLU A 104 21.73 -3.24 -10.23
CA GLU A 104 22.86 -2.30 -10.23
C GLU A 104 23.32 -1.96 -11.66
N ALA A 105 23.57 -2.97 -12.49
CA ALA A 105 24.02 -2.80 -13.86
C ALA A 105 23.00 -2.03 -14.71
N LEU A 106 21.70 -2.30 -14.55
CA LEU A 106 20.64 -1.54 -15.21
C LEU A 106 20.57 -0.09 -14.72
N ALA A 107 20.75 0.16 -13.42
CA ALA A 107 20.76 1.52 -12.88
C ALA A 107 21.94 2.36 -13.40
N TYR A 108 23.07 1.72 -13.71
CA TYR A 108 24.25 2.34 -14.33
C TYR A 108 24.09 2.54 -15.85
N LEU A 109 23.69 1.49 -16.59
CA LEU A 109 23.61 1.51 -18.06
C LEU A 109 22.39 2.26 -18.60
N LEU A 110 21.25 2.19 -17.90
CA LEU A 110 19.97 2.81 -18.29
C LEU A 110 19.43 3.74 -17.17
N PRO A 111 20.18 4.81 -16.82
CA PRO A 111 19.88 5.66 -15.67
C PRO A 111 18.54 6.38 -15.84
N SER A 112 17.55 6.02 -15.02
CA SER A 112 16.17 6.53 -15.13
C SER A 112 15.75 7.33 -13.89
N SER A 113 15.52 8.62 -14.07
CA SER A 113 15.11 9.56 -13.00
C SER A 113 13.63 9.45 -12.59
N LEU A 114 12.93 8.38 -12.96
CA LEU A 114 11.50 8.19 -12.69
C LEU A 114 11.23 7.92 -11.21
N PHE A 115 10.25 8.61 -10.63
CA PHE A 115 9.87 8.46 -9.22
C PHE A 115 9.17 7.13 -8.93
N ALA A 116 8.32 6.66 -9.85
CA ALA A 116 7.80 5.30 -9.81
C ALA A 116 8.93 4.32 -10.14
N LYS A 117 9.14 3.30 -9.30
CA LYS A 117 10.17 2.28 -9.53
C LYS A 117 9.76 1.32 -10.65
N ASP A 118 8.48 0.98 -10.68
CA ASP A 118 7.89 -0.06 -11.54
C ASP A 118 7.82 0.36 -13.01
N ALA A 119 8.04 1.66 -13.30
CA ALA A 119 8.13 2.24 -14.63
C ALA A 119 9.58 2.43 -15.13
N ARG A 120 10.58 1.99 -14.37
CA ARG A 120 12.00 2.03 -14.76
C ARG A 120 12.35 0.85 -15.67
N PRO A 121 13.48 0.91 -16.40
CA PRO A 121 14.06 -0.28 -17.02
C PRO A 121 14.29 -1.36 -15.96
N ILE A 122 13.69 -2.54 -16.17
CA ILE A 122 13.78 -3.70 -15.29
C ILE A 122 14.05 -4.94 -16.12
N MET A 123 14.86 -5.84 -15.57
CA MET A 123 15.13 -7.17 -16.11
C MET A 123 15.09 -8.13 -14.94
N LYS A 124 14.03 -8.94 -14.88
CA LYS A 124 13.79 -9.95 -13.85
C LYS A 124 13.37 -11.24 -14.53
N HIS A 125 13.37 -12.34 -13.79
CA HIS A 125 12.97 -13.63 -14.34
C HIS A 125 11.51 -13.57 -14.86
N PRO A 126 11.18 -14.11 -16.05
CA PRO A 126 9.86 -13.94 -16.65
C PRO A 126 8.68 -14.43 -15.79
N LEU A 127 8.90 -15.37 -14.89
CA LEU A 127 7.89 -15.85 -13.93
C LEU A 127 7.50 -14.81 -12.85
N GLU A 128 8.32 -13.77 -12.62
CA GLU A 128 7.98 -12.66 -11.72
C GLU A 128 7.24 -11.52 -12.42
N LEU A 129 7.49 -11.34 -13.73
CA LEU A 129 6.99 -10.20 -14.51
C LEU A 129 5.70 -10.50 -15.26
N LEU A 130 5.51 -11.75 -15.71
CA LEU A 130 4.35 -12.17 -16.48
C LEU A 130 3.32 -12.83 -15.54
N PRO A 131 2.00 -12.62 -15.74
CA PRO A 131 0.96 -13.20 -14.88
C PRO A 131 1.02 -14.73 -14.91
N LYS A 132 0.72 -15.41 -13.79
CA LYS A 132 0.79 -16.88 -13.70
C LYS A 132 0.04 -17.55 -14.87
N ILE A 133 0.62 -18.60 -15.44
CA ILE A 133 -0.03 -19.42 -16.47
C ILE A 133 -1.30 -20.03 -15.85
N GLN A 134 -2.46 -19.72 -16.43
CA GLN A 134 -3.68 -20.42 -16.07
C GLN A 134 -3.66 -21.81 -16.71
N GLU A 135 -3.59 -22.84 -15.87
CA GLU A 135 -3.70 -24.22 -16.31
C GLU A 135 -5.07 -24.48 -16.98
N LYS A 136 -5.08 -25.40 -17.95
CA LYS A 136 -6.31 -25.76 -18.65
C LYS A 136 -7.25 -26.45 -17.66
N LYS A 137 -8.37 -25.81 -17.29
CA LYS A 137 -9.36 -26.36 -16.35
C LYS A 137 -10.15 -27.56 -16.90
N ILE A 138 -10.04 -27.83 -18.21
CA ILE A 138 -10.76 -28.84 -18.99
C ILE A 138 -9.77 -29.59 -19.90
N ASP A 139 -9.94 -30.91 -20.03
CA ASP A 139 -9.17 -31.78 -20.91
C ASP A 139 -9.61 -31.67 -22.39
N LYS A 140 -8.85 -32.27 -23.31
CA LYS A 140 -9.12 -32.31 -24.76
C LYS A 140 -10.53 -32.79 -25.10
N ASP A 141 -11.05 -33.75 -24.33
CA ASP A 141 -12.37 -34.36 -24.52
C ASP A 141 -13.52 -33.57 -23.87
N GLY A 142 -13.25 -32.36 -23.35
CA GLY A 142 -14.26 -31.48 -22.74
C GLY A 142 -14.59 -31.78 -21.27
N ARG A 143 -13.96 -32.79 -20.65
CA ARG A 143 -14.13 -33.13 -19.23
C ARG A 143 -13.34 -32.17 -18.33
N PRO A 144 -13.96 -31.52 -17.32
CA PRO A 144 -13.23 -30.74 -16.31
C PRO A 144 -12.35 -31.61 -15.41
N PHE A 145 -11.19 -31.10 -14.99
CA PHE A 145 -10.31 -31.80 -14.05
C PHE A 145 -10.79 -31.71 -12.59
N ALA A 146 -11.33 -30.56 -12.18
CA ALA A 146 -11.83 -30.35 -10.82
C ALA A 146 -13.31 -30.76 -10.70
N ALA A 147 -13.66 -31.58 -9.71
CA ALA A 147 -15.05 -31.97 -9.45
C ALA A 147 -15.97 -30.76 -9.21
N GLY A 148 -15.48 -29.75 -8.47
CA GLY A 148 -16.18 -28.49 -8.22
C GLY A 148 -16.25 -27.51 -9.39
N TYR A 149 -15.80 -27.86 -10.60
CA TYR A 149 -15.64 -26.90 -11.73
C TYR A 149 -16.90 -26.07 -12.02
N TYR A 150 -18.08 -26.70 -12.03
CA TYR A 150 -19.35 -26.04 -12.34
C TYR A 150 -19.85 -25.07 -11.25
N THR A 151 -19.16 -24.96 -10.11
CA THR A 151 -19.41 -23.89 -9.11
C THR A 151 -18.84 -22.53 -9.51
N GLY A 152 -18.00 -22.47 -10.54
CA GLY A 152 -17.26 -21.28 -10.96
C GLY A 152 -16.00 -20.98 -10.13
N PHE A 153 -15.98 -21.40 -8.86
CA PHE A 153 -14.86 -21.21 -7.93
C PHE A 153 -14.39 -22.55 -7.31
N PRO A 154 -13.94 -23.52 -8.12
CA PRO A 154 -13.54 -24.84 -7.64
C PRO A 154 -12.49 -24.79 -6.54
N ALA A 155 -11.46 -23.94 -6.62
CA ALA A 155 -10.42 -23.89 -5.58
C ALA A 155 -10.98 -23.39 -4.25
N PHE A 156 -11.77 -22.31 -4.27
CA PHE A 156 -12.46 -21.80 -3.08
C PHE A 156 -13.34 -22.86 -2.40
N TYR A 157 -14.23 -23.52 -3.15
CA TYR A 157 -15.13 -24.51 -2.55
C TYR A 157 -14.41 -25.79 -2.10
N ASN A 158 -13.34 -26.20 -2.78
CA ASN A 158 -12.46 -27.28 -2.31
C ASN A 158 -11.85 -26.92 -0.94
N THR A 159 -11.34 -25.70 -0.73
CA THR A 159 -10.79 -25.32 0.59
C THR A 159 -11.84 -25.31 1.71
N ILE A 160 -13.10 -24.97 1.41
CA ILE A 160 -14.20 -25.05 2.38
C ILE A 160 -14.51 -26.50 2.75
N HIS A 161 -14.46 -27.41 1.76
CA HIS A 161 -14.63 -28.85 1.97
C HIS A 161 -13.48 -29.41 2.82
N GLU A 162 -12.23 -29.09 2.47
CA GLU A 162 -11.02 -29.45 3.22
C GLU A 162 -11.05 -28.95 4.68
N ILE A 163 -11.58 -27.75 4.94
CA ILE A 163 -11.80 -27.28 6.31
C ILE A 163 -12.88 -28.12 7.02
N GLY A 164 -13.96 -28.49 6.33
CA GLY A 164 -15.03 -29.33 6.87
C GLY A 164 -14.54 -30.72 7.31
N GLU A 165 -13.78 -31.41 6.46
CA GLU A 165 -13.15 -32.70 6.79
C GLU A 165 -12.28 -32.61 8.05
N ARG A 166 -11.56 -31.49 8.20
CA ARG A 166 -10.66 -31.26 9.35
C ARG A 166 -11.40 -30.92 10.63
N GLU A 167 -12.55 -30.23 10.55
CA GLU A 167 -13.45 -30.07 11.69
C GLU A 167 -14.07 -31.41 12.11
N GLU A 168 -14.48 -32.26 11.16
CA GLU A 168 -15.02 -33.60 11.47
C GLU A 168 -13.95 -34.53 12.08
N LEU A 169 -12.71 -34.46 11.59
CA LEU A 169 -11.56 -35.16 12.17
C LEU A 169 -11.28 -34.69 13.61
N LEU A 170 -11.28 -33.38 13.88
CA LEU A 170 -11.12 -32.86 15.25
C LEU A 170 -12.31 -33.22 16.15
N MET A 171 -13.53 -33.22 15.62
CA MET A 171 -14.75 -33.57 16.36
C MET A 171 -14.80 -35.06 16.71
N SER A 172 -14.44 -35.96 15.80
CA SER A 172 -14.40 -37.41 16.07
C SER A 172 -13.34 -37.76 17.12
N LEU A 173 -12.14 -37.17 17.02
CA LEU A 173 -11.08 -37.29 18.04
C LEU A 173 -11.49 -36.68 19.38
N SER A 174 -12.27 -35.59 19.40
CA SER A 174 -12.80 -34.99 20.63
C SER A 174 -13.95 -35.79 21.26
N LEU A 175 -14.58 -36.70 20.51
CA LEU A 175 -15.66 -37.59 20.97
C LEU A 175 -15.15 -38.93 21.50
N GLY A 176 -13.84 -39.16 21.51
CA GLY A 176 -13.24 -40.39 22.04
C GLY A 176 -13.60 -41.66 21.25
N LYS A 177 -14.05 -41.52 20.00
CA LYS A 177 -14.19 -42.67 19.11
C LYS A 177 -12.81 -43.06 18.59
N GLU A 178 -12.30 -44.20 19.04
CA GLU A 178 -11.14 -44.85 18.43
C GLU A 178 -11.47 -45.14 16.96
N VAL A 179 -10.71 -44.54 16.05
CA VAL A 179 -10.95 -44.64 14.59
C VAL A 179 -10.25 -45.88 14.03
N ASP A 180 -10.57 -47.04 14.62
CA ASP A 180 -10.05 -48.36 14.27
C ASP A 180 -10.70 -48.88 12.98
N ARG A 181 -10.48 -48.14 11.87
CA ARG A 181 -10.57 -48.52 10.44
C ARG A 181 -10.24 -47.28 9.59
N LEU A 182 -9.44 -47.47 8.53
CA LEU A 182 -8.94 -46.44 7.60
C LEU A 182 -7.83 -45.51 8.14
N ALA A 183 -7.33 -45.75 9.36
CA ALA A 183 -6.27 -44.95 9.99
C ALA A 183 -4.89 -45.64 9.99
N ASP A 184 -4.57 -46.47 8.97
CA ASP A 184 -3.26 -47.14 8.84
C ASP A 184 -2.40 -46.63 7.66
N GLU A 185 -3.00 -46.10 6.59
CA GLU A 185 -2.28 -45.60 5.40
C GLU A 185 -1.87 -44.12 5.47
N VAL A 186 -2.45 -43.34 6.39
CA VAL A 186 -2.21 -41.89 6.55
C VAL A 186 -1.31 -41.59 7.77
N THR A 187 -1.12 -42.56 8.65
CA THR A 187 -0.74 -42.30 10.05
C THR A 187 0.69 -42.70 10.39
N GLN A 188 1.41 -43.39 9.48
CA GLN A 188 2.79 -43.81 9.71
C GLN A 188 3.81 -42.65 9.61
N ASP A 189 3.49 -41.60 8.84
CA ASP A 189 4.34 -40.42 8.66
C ASP A 189 4.12 -39.32 9.74
N LEU A 190 3.08 -39.46 10.56
CA LEU A 190 2.70 -38.47 11.58
C LEU A 190 2.99 -38.97 13.00
N ALA A 191 4.29 -38.96 13.34
CA ALA A 191 4.75 -39.13 14.71
C ALA A 191 3.99 -38.18 15.68
N PRO A 192 3.77 -38.57 16.94
CA PRO A 192 3.13 -37.71 17.93
C PRO A 192 4.00 -36.48 18.18
N ALA A 193 3.68 -35.37 17.52
CA ALA A 193 4.42 -34.12 17.64
C ALA A 193 4.44 -33.69 19.12
N ASP A 194 5.62 -33.74 19.73
CA ASP A 194 5.82 -33.42 21.13
C ASP A 194 5.25 -32.03 21.45
N PHE A 195 4.62 -31.90 22.62
CA PHE A 195 4.09 -30.64 23.11
C PHE A 195 5.20 -29.71 23.63
N SER A 196 6.25 -29.50 22.81
CA SER A 196 7.06 -28.29 22.93
C SER A 196 6.14 -27.11 22.68
N GLN A 197 5.81 -26.39 23.76
CA GLN A 197 5.17 -25.09 23.65
C GLN A 197 6.08 -24.20 22.81
N ASP A 198 5.67 -23.87 21.59
CA ASP A 198 6.37 -22.94 20.70
C ASP A 198 6.33 -21.54 21.32
N ASN A 199 7.20 -21.32 22.30
CA ASN A 199 7.31 -20.10 23.11
C ASN A 199 7.97 -18.95 22.32
N THR A 200 7.68 -18.92 21.02
CA THR A 200 8.10 -17.89 20.08
C THR A 200 7.06 -16.79 20.11
N ASN A 201 7.48 -15.55 20.32
CA ASN A 201 6.59 -14.38 20.32
C ASN A 201 6.26 -13.94 18.88
N LEU A 202 5.91 -14.90 18.02
CA LEU A 202 5.41 -14.70 16.67
C LEU A 202 3.88 -14.64 16.74
N SER A 203 3.32 -13.45 16.55
CA SER A 203 1.91 -13.36 16.20
C SER A 203 1.73 -13.74 14.73
N PHE A 204 0.69 -14.51 14.45
CA PHE A 204 0.29 -14.87 13.10
C PHE A 204 -0.87 -13.99 12.67
N ARG A 205 -0.90 -13.60 11.39
CA ARG A 205 -2.12 -13.11 10.74
C ARG A 205 -2.54 -14.10 9.67
N TRP A 206 -3.83 -14.17 9.38
CA TRP A 206 -4.31 -14.82 8.16
C TRP A 206 -3.81 -14.08 6.91
N LEU A 207 -3.73 -14.78 5.78
CA LEU A 207 -3.55 -14.19 4.44
C LEU A 207 -4.62 -13.11 4.19
N SER A 208 -4.27 -12.02 3.52
CA SER A 208 -5.25 -10.99 3.13
C SER A 208 -6.02 -11.41 1.88
N SER A 209 -7.18 -10.80 1.61
CA SER A 209 -8.05 -11.09 0.45
C SER A 209 -7.25 -11.26 -0.86
N ASP A 210 -6.37 -10.32 -1.20
CA ASP A 210 -5.56 -10.41 -2.43
C ASP A 210 -4.54 -11.56 -2.39
N GLN A 211 -3.96 -11.86 -1.23
CA GLN A 211 -3.03 -12.98 -1.06
C GLN A 211 -3.74 -14.35 -1.08
N MET A 212 -5.04 -14.40 -0.76
CA MET A 212 -5.89 -15.56 -0.95
C MET A 212 -6.25 -15.76 -2.44
N LYS A 213 -6.52 -14.68 -3.18
CA LYS A 213 -6.71 -14.72 -4.64
C LYS A 213 -5.44 -15.19 -5.35
N ASP A 214 -4.27 -14.68 -4.97
CA ASP A 214 -2.96 -15.10 -5.51
C ASP A 214 -2.65 -16.58 -5.24
N MET A 215 -3.11 -17.12 -4.11
CA MET A 215 -2.95 -18.52 -3.71
C MET A 215 -3.90 -19.45 -4.49
N LEU A 216 -5.19 -19.12 -4.52
CA LEU A 216 -6.25 -19.96 -5.11
C LEU A 216 -6.43 -19.73 -6.62
N GLN A 217 -5.82 -18.68 -7.17
CA GLN A 217 -5.90 -18.27 -8.58
C GLN A 217 -7.34 -17.99 -9.03
N GLU A 218 -8.16 -17.44 -8.13
CA GLU A 218 -9.59 -17.19 -8.29
C GLU A 218 -9.98 -15.81 -7.71
N ASP A 219 -10.86 -15.09 -8.42
CA ASP A 219 -11.35 -13.75 -8.04
C ASP A 219 -12.42 -13.82 -6.92
N ILE A 220 -11.97 -14.12 -5.72
CA ILE A 220 -12.81 -14.28 -4.52
C ILE A 220 -13.41 -12.93 -4.09
N THR A 221 -14.72 -12.89 -3.81
CA THR A 221 -15.38 -11.71 -3.25
C THR A 221 -15.11 -11.55 -1.75
N ASP A 222 -15.16 -10.33 -1.23
CA ASP A 222 -14.83 -10.07 0.18
C ASP A 222 -15.71 -10.88 1.15
N ARG A 223 -17.00 -11.10 0.82
CA ARG A 223 -17.91 -11.96 1.60
C ARG A 223 -17.47 -13.44 1.64
N GLN A 224 -16.91 -13.94 0.54
CA GLN A 224 -16.37 -15.30 0.46
C GLN A 224 -15.08 -15.42 1.28
N TYR A 225 -14.24 -14.39 1.25
CA TYR A 225 -13.06 -14.27 2.10
C TYR A 225 -13.44 -14.23 3.59
N ASP A 226 -14.38 -13.36 4.00
CA ASP A 226 -14.87 -13.26 5.38
C ASP A 226 -15.42 -14.59 5.89
N TYR A 227 -16.17 -15.32 5.04
CA TYR A 227 -16.66 -16.66 5.35
C TYR A 227 -15.52 -17.67 5.56
N LEU A 228 -14.51 -17.67 4.69
CA LEU A 228 -13.35 -18.56 4.80
C LEU A 228 -12.54 -18.27 6.08
N ILE A 229 -12.29 -16.99 6.40
CA ILE A 229 -11.65 -16.61 7.67
C ILE A 229 -12.47 -17.09 8.87
N ALA A 230 -13.79 -16.88 8.88
CA ALA A 230 -14.67 -17.36 9.96
C ALA A 230 -14.67 -18.90 10.10
N ARG A 231 -14.39 -19.65 9.02
CA ARG A 231 -14.19 -21.11 9.06
C ARG A 231 -12.82 -21.50 9.63
N LEU A 232 -11.75 -20.77 9.29
CA LEU A 232 -10.40 -21.00 9.85
C LEU A 232 -10.29 -20.59 11.33
N GLU A 233 -10.95 -19.50 11.74
CA GLU A 233 -11.03 -19.08 13.13
C GLU A 233 -11.83 -20.07 13.98
N ARG A 234 -12.90 -20.65 13.42
CA ARG A 234 -13.63 -21.77 14.06
C ARG A 234 -12.74 -23.00 14.18
N LEU A 235 -12.02 -23.39 13.12
CA LEU A 235 -11.07 -24.50 13.12
C LEU A 235 -10.01 -24.37 14.23
N GLN A 236 -9.51 -23.15 14.48
CA GLN A 236 -8.57 -22.84 15.56
C GLN A 236 -9.17 -22.98 16.98
N GLN A 237 -10.49 -22.84 17.14
CA GLN A 237 -11.19 -22.92 18.43
C GLN A 237 -11.50 -24.35 18.89
N PHE A 238 -11.35 -25.37 18.03
CA PHE A 238 -11.62 -26.77 18.41
C PHE A 238 -10.57 -27.34 19.38
N PRO A 239 -10.96 -28.26 20.28
CA PRO A 239 -10.03 -29.13 20.98
C PRO A 239 -9.10 -29.86 20.01
N ASN A 240 -7.85 -30.08 20.42
CA ASN A 240 -6.81 -30.76 19.62
C ASN A 240 -6.41 -30.08 18.30
N SER A 241 -6.74 -28.79 18.08
CA SER A 241 -6.44 -28.04 16.85
C SER A 241 -4.96 -28.07 16.41
N ASN A 242 -4.02 -28.35 17.31
CA ASN A 242 -2.62 -28.64 17.00
C ASN A 242 -2.43 -29.71 15.91
N ARG A 243 -3.29 -30.74 15.84
CA ARG A 243 -3.25 -31.78 14.79
C ARG A 243 -3.53 -31.26 13.37
N VAL A 244 -4.00 -30.02 13.25
CA VAL A 244 -4.34 -29.36 11.98
C VAL A 244 -3.48 -28.10 11.77
N LYS A 245 -2.43 -27.91 12.60
CA LYS A 245 -1.49 -26.77 12.51
C LYS A 245 -0.90 -26.64 11.10
N ASP A 246 -0.38 -27.72 10.53
CA ASP A 246 0.27 -27.75 9.21
C ASP A 246 -0.66 -27.34 8.05
N PHE A 247 -1.98 -27.47 8.24
CA PHE A 247 -2.97 -26.96 7.29
C PHE A 247 -3.29 -25.50 7.56
N MET A 248 -3.51 -25.10 8.81
CA MET A 248 -3.76 -23.70 9.17
C MET A 248 -2.59 -22.78 8.79
N ASP A 249 -1.36 -23.26 8.93
CA ASP A 249 -0.15 -22.48 8.70
C ASP A 249 0.07 -22.17 7.20
N LYS A 250 -0.54 -22.94 6.27
CA LYS A 250 -0.63 -22.58 4.84
C LYS A 250 -1.38 -21.26 4.62
N TYR A 251 -2.35 -20.95 5.49
CA TYR A 251 -3.19 -19.75 5.42
C TYR A 251 -2.72 -18.63 6.35
N ARG A 252 -1.60 -18.81 7.06
CA ARG A 252 -1.02 -17.83 7.98
C ARG A 252 0.22 -17.18 7.39
N LYS A 253 0.53 -15.98 7.87
CA LYS A 253 1.81 -15.31 7.69
C LYS A 253 2.27 -14.71 9.01
N ASN A 254 3.54 -14.91 9.32
CA ASN A 254 4.18 -14.38 10.52
C ASN A 254 4.15 -12.85 10.47
N VAL A 255 3.74 -12.21 11.57
CA VAL A 255 3.80 -10.75 11.71
C VAL A 255 5.10 -10.39 12.42
N GLU A 256 6.02 -9.79 11.67
CA GLU A 256 7.21 -9.16 12.26
C GLU A 256 6.79 -8.00 13.18
N HIS A 257 6.66 -8.26 14.48
CA HIS A 257 6.59 -7.20 15.49
C HIS A 257 7.93 -6.46 15.56
N ARG A 258 8.06 -5.42 14.72
CA ARG A 258 9.21 -4.50 14.72
C ARG A 258 9.25 -3.71 16.02
N SER A 259 9.86 -4.31 17.04
CA SER A 259 10.10 -3.70 18.34
C SER A 259 10.74 -2.31 18.18
N THR A 260 10.21 -1.33 18.89
CA THR A 260 10.65 0.08 18.87
C THR A 260 11.95 0.28 19.65
N LYS A 261 12.97 -0.53 19.34
CA LYS A 261 14.34 -0.35 19.84
C LYS A 261 14.95 0.89 19.17
N VAL A 262 14.90 2.00 19.91
CA VAL A 262 15.58 3.24 19.54
C VAL A 262 17.07 2.94 19.40
N LYS A 263 17.67 3.33 18.27
CA LYS A 263 19.12 3.14 18.06
C LYS A 263 19.90 4.11 18.95
N ILE A 264 20.25 3.64 20.14
CA ILE A 264 21.14 4.34 21.09
C ILE A 264 22.52 4.50 20.44
N ARG A 265 23.20 5.59 20.80
CA ARG A 265 24.58 5.87 20.38
C ARG A 265 25.52 5.56 21.55
N PRO A 266 26.64 4.87 21.34
CA PRO A 266 27.65 4.71 22.38
C PRO A 266 28.24 6.07 22.78
N LEU A 267 28.77 6.17 24.00
CA LEU A 267 29.57 7.32 24.43
C LEU A 267 30.85 7.42 23.60
N SER A 268 31.36 8.64 23.46
CA SER A 268 32.73 8.90 23.05
C SER A 268 33.72 8.46 24.15
N VAL A 269 34.98 8.21 23.78
CA VAL A 269 36.09 7.87 24.70
C VAL A 269 36.23 8.88 25.84
N ALA A 270 35.86 10.15 25.61
CA ALA A 270 35.88 11.21 26.61
C ALA A 270 34.64 11.25 27.54
N GLY A 271 33.79 10.22 27.57
CA GLY A 271 32.56 10.21 28.37
C GLY A 271 31.38 11.01 27.78
N VAL A 272 31.50 11.44 26.52
CA VAL A 272 30.60 12.43 25.89
C VAL A 272 29.57 11.78 24.97
N SER A 273 28.28 12.13 25.14
CA SER A 273 27.19 11.73 24.25
C SER A 273 26.90 12.81 23.19
N TYR A 274 26.75 12.39 21.92
CA TYR A 274 26.51 13.27 20.77
C TYR A 274 25.22 12.93 20.02
N ASN A 275 24.22 13.81 20.07
CA ASN A 275 22.91 13.58 19.47
C ASN A 275 22.38 14.79 18.67
N LYS A 276 21.29 14.58 17.91
CA LYS A 276 20.71 15.59 17.02
C LYS A 276 19.19 15.63 17.13
N GLY A 277 18.66 16.84 17.30
CA GLY A 277 17.22 17.12 17.35
C GLY A 277 16.76 18.03 16.22
N LYS A 278 15.51 17.87 15.76
CA LYS A 278 14.93 18.66 14.66
C LYS A 278 13.44 18.91 14.84
N ARG A 279 13.05 20.19 14.93
CA ARG A 279 11.65 20.65 15.06
C ARG A 279 11.37 21.76 14.06
N LYS A 280 10.33 21.58 13.23
CA LYS A 280 10.08 22.42 12.04
C LYS A 280 11.34 22.51 11.17
N THR A 281 11.92 23.71 11.01
CA THR A 281 13.17 23.99 10.29
C THR A 281 14.39 24.16 11.20
N ALA A 282 14.22 24.18 12.53
CA ALA A 282 15.35 24.24 13.46
C ALA A 282 16.03 22.88 13.59
N VAL A 283 17.37 22.89 13.57
CA VAL A 283 18.22 21.71 13.80
C VAL A 283 19.20 22.04 14.91
N ALA A 284 19.26 21.19 15.93
CA ALA A 284 20.19 21.28 17.05
C ALA A 284 21.13 20.07 17.03
N ASN A 285 22.43 20.31 17.18
CA ASN A 285 23.41 19.32 17.60
C ASN A 285 23.62 19.50 19.11
N ILE A 286 23.49 18.42 19.88
CA ILE A 286 23.59 18.42 21.34
C ILE A 286 24.77 17.54 21.71
N GLN A 287 25.62 18.07 22.57
CA GLN A 287 26.67 17.36 23.29
C GLN A 287 26.29 17.36 24.78
N ILE A 288 26.37 16.20 25.43
CA ILE A 288 26.14 16.04 26.87
C ILE A 288 27.32 15.30 27.48
N GLN A 289 27.72 15.73 28.67
CA GLN A 289 28.69 15.08 29.56
C GLN A 289 28.16 15.15 31.00
N GLU A 290 28.60 14.25 31.87
CA GLU A 290 28.34 14.36 33.31
C GLU A 290 29.02 15.62 33.86
N GLY A 291 28.38 16.31 34.81
CA GLY A 291 28.83 17.63 35.24
C GLY A 291 27.87 18.32 36.21
N THR A 292 27.83 19.65 36.14
CA THR A 292 27.23 20.55 37.15
C THR A 292 25.80 21.03 36.86
N GLY A 293 25.27 20.78 35.66
CA GLY A 293 23.98 21.32 35.20
C GLY A 293 24.09 22.58 34.33
N ASN A 294 25.30 22.94 33.87
CA ASN A 294 25.52 24.11 33.02
C ASN A 294 25.00 23.86 31.59
N VAL A 295 24.07 24.71 31.13
CA VAL A 295 23.47 24.62 29.79
C VAL A 295 23.87 25.81 28.94
N THR A 296 24.64 25.57 27.88
CA THR A 296 25.10 26.56 26.90
C THR A 296 24.50 26.34 25.51
N ILE A 297 24.16 27.43 24.83
CA ILE A 297 23.45 27.44 23.54
C ILE A 297 24.10 28.49 22.63
N ASN A 298 24.78 28.05 21.57
CA ASN A 298 25.59 28.90 20.69
C ASN A 298 26.44 29.91 21.50
N ASP A 299 27.27 29.37 22.40
CA ASP A 299 28.25 30.11 23.20
C ASP A 299 27.67 31.16 24.17
N LYS A 300 26.38 31.01 24.52
CA LYS A 300 25.65 31.84 25.53
C LYS A 300 24.98 30.96 26.58
N SER A 301 24.67 31.52 27.75
CA SER A 301 23.89 30.79 28.75
C SER A 301 22.44 30.55 28.29
N LEU A 302 21.81 29.50 28.84
CA LEU A 302 20.37 29.22 28.67
C LEU A 302 19.47 30.44 28.96
N VAL A 303 19.86 31.25 29.95
CA VAL A 303 19.09 32.42 30.42
C VAL A 303 19.15 33.57 29.42
N GLU A 304 20.34 33.85 28.86
CA GLU A 304 20.56 34.87 27.83
C GLU A 304 19.94 34.48 26.48
N TYR A 305 20.14 33.22 26.05
CA TYR A 305 19.68 32.77 24.73
C TYR A 305 18.16 32.71 24.65
N PHE A 306 17.51 32.17 25.69
CA PHE A 306 16.06 32.11 25.79
C PHE A 306 15.54 33.06 26.87
N GLN A 307 15.23 34.29 26.47
CA GLN A 307 14.62 35.30 27.35
C GLN A 307 13.25 34.86 27.92
N GLN A 308 12.46 34.09 27.15
CA GLN A 308 11.15 33.59 27.57
C GLN A 308 11.26 32.30 28.38
N LEU A 309 10.66 32.27 29.58
CA LEU A 309 10.65 31.12 30.49
C LEU A 309 10.17 29.82 29.82
N LEU A 310 9.08 29.90 29.05
CA LEU A 310 8.51 28.78 28.27
C LEU A 310 9.51 28.07 27.35
N HIS A 311 10.58 28.75 26.93
CA HIS A 311 11.63 28.15 26.11
C HIS A 311 12.72 27.48 26.95
N ARG A 312 13.00 28.01 28.15
CA ARG A 312 13.90 27.39 29.14
C ARG A 312 13.29 26.08 29.67
N GLU A 313 12.02 26.12 30.07
CA GLU A 313 11.24 24.95 30.49
C GLU A 313 11.32 23.83 29.45
N GLN A 314 11.07 24.13 28.17
CA GLN A 314 11.13 23.14 27.10
C GLN A 314 12.52 22.52 26.90
N VAL A 315 13.61 23.22 27.24
CA VAL A 315 14.98 22.67 27.19
C VAL A 315 15.26 21.77 28.40
N LEU A 316 14.86 22.21 29.59
CA LEU A 316 15.13 21.51 30.86
C LEU A 316 14.21 20.30 31.11
N TYR A 317 13.03 20.26 30.48
CA TYR A 317 12.01 19.23 30.74
C TYR A 317 12.50 17.76 30.71
N PRO A 318 13.41 17.32 29.80
CA PRO A 318 13.94 15.96 29.83
C PRO A 318 14.83 15.65 31.04
N LEU A 319 15.53 16.65 31.59
CA LEU A 319 16.28 16.50 32.84
C LEU A 319 15.32 16.45 34.04
N LEU A 320 14.28 17.29 34.02
CA LEU A 320 13.27 17.36 35.08
C LEU A 320 12.48 16.05 35.20
N VAL A 321 12.03 15.47 34.07
CA VAL A 321 11.32 14.16 34.03
C VAL A 321 12.15 13.03 34.64
N LEU A 322 13.48 13.09 34.56
CA LEU A 322 14.38 12.08 35.12
C LEU A 322 14.98 12.47 36.49
N ASN A 323 14.67 13.66 37.02
CA ASN A 323 15.30 14.26 38.20
C ASN A 323 16.83 14.47 38.09
N LEU A 324 17.34 14.71 36.88
CA LEU A 324 18.77 14.84 36.55
C LEU A 324 19.22 16.30 36.33
N THR A 325 18.54 17.27 36.94
CA THR A 325 18.70 18.72 36.64
C THR A 325 20.09 19.30 36.90
N HIS A 326 20.89 18.66 37.76
CA HIS A 326 22.24 19.11 38.15
C HIS A 326 23.34 18.09 37.84
N ALA A 327 23.02 17.01 37.10
CA ALA A 327 23.95 15.90 36.85
C ALA A 327 24.73 15.99 35.53
N PHE A 328 24.32 16.88 34.61
CA PHE A 328 24.83 16.93 33.24
C PHE A 328 25.10 18.35 32.77
N ASP A 329 26.30 18.58 32.23
CA ASP A 329 26.60 19.79 31.46
C ASP A 329 26.23 19.55 29.99
N ILE A 330 25.56 20.54 29.40
CA ILE A 330 24.97 20.46 28.05
C ILE A 330 25.49 21.61 27.21
N THR A 331 26.26 21.29 26.17
CA THR A 331 26.65 22.25 25.13
C THR A 331 25.85 21.96 23.87
N CYS A 332 25.23 22.98 23.27
CA CYS A 332 24.47 22.76 22.04
C CYS A 332 24.64 23.86 20.99
N SER A 333 24.70 23.42 19.73
CA SER A 333 24.77 24.26 18.55
C SER A 333 23.47 24.13 17.77
N VAL A 334 22.69 25.22 17.73
CA VAL A 334 21.35 25.26 17.13
C VAL A 334 21.26 26.29 16.00
N ARG A 335 20.67 25.89 14.88
CA ARG A 335 20.54 26.73 13.68
C ARG A 335 19.20 26.56 12.97
N GLY A 336 18.75 27.63 12.32
CA GLY A 336 17.47 27.70 11.60
C GLY A 336 16.24 27.77 12.51
N GLY A 337 15.08 27.96 11.88
CA GLY A 337 13.81 28.16 12.58
C GLY A 337 13.75 29.48 13.36
N GLY A 338 13.09 29.45 14.51
CA GLY A 338 13.04 30.54 15.50
C GLY A 338 12.86 29.95 16.89
N LEU A 339 12.96 30.77 17.94
CA LEU A 339 13.23 30.35 19.33
C LEU A 339 12.39 29.13 19.82
N SER A 340 11.06 29.18 19.74
CA SER A 340 10.17 28.05 20.11
C SER A 340 10.42 26.75 19.32
N GLY A 341 10.86 26.87 18.07
CA GLY A 341 11.31 25.74 17.26
C GLY A 341 12.68 25.22 17.68
N GLN A 342 13.58 26.11 18.09
CA GLN A 342 14.94 25.78 18.55
C GLN A 342 14.92 25.09 19.91
N ALA A 343 14.20 25.64 20.90
CA ALA A 343 14.04 25.03 22.23
C ALA A 343 13.51 23.59 22.14
N GLY A 344 12.43 23.36 21.39
CA GLY A 344 11.89 22.00 21.19
C GLY A 344 12.69 21.13 20.21
N ALA A 345 13.70 21.66 19.50
CA ALA A 345 14.69 20.86 18.79
C ALA A 345 15.80 20.40 19.75
N ILE A 346 16.26 21.30 20.63
CA ILE A 346 17.22 21.01 21.70
C ILE A 346 16.66 19.94 22.65
N ARG A 347 15.41 20.10 23.13
CA ARG A 347 14.67 19.11 23.96
C ARG A 347 14.81 17.67 23.47
N LEU A 348 14.49 17.46 22.18
CA LEU A 348 14.51 16.15 21.53
C LEU A 348 15.94 15.59 21.40
N GLY A 349 16.93 16.46 21.25
CA GLY A 349 18.34 16.06 21.23
C GLY A 349 18.88 15.70 22.61
N ILE A 350 18.48 16.44 23.66
CA ILE A 350 18.83 16.17 25.06
C ILE A 350 18.26 14.80 25.48
N ALA A 351 16.95 14.59 25.31
CA ALA A 351 16.31 13.32 25.65
C ALA A 351 17.01 12.10 24.99
N ARG A 352 17.41 12.24 23.72
CA ARG A 352 18.13 11.18 22.98
C ARG A 352 19.60 11.05 23.36
N ALA A 353 20.24 12.09 23.91
CA ALA A 353 21.60 12.05 24.43
C ALA A 353 21.66 11.31 25.78
N LEU A 354 20.65 11.51 26.64
CA LEU A 354 20.56 10.86 27.95
C LEU A 354 20.44 9.34 27.86
N LEU A 355 19.77 8.81 26.82
CA LEU A 355 19.72 7.36 26.54
C LEU A 355 21.09 6.70 26.35
N SER A 356 22.12 7.47 25.99
CA SER A 356 23.48 6.94 25.83
C SER A 356 24.11 6.57 27.16
N PHE A 357 23.79 7.30 28.24
CA PHE A 357 24.32 7.06 29.58
C PHE A 357 23.58 5.92 30.28
N ASN A 358 22.26 5.80 30.09
CA ASN A 358 21.46 4.71 30.63
C ASN A 358 20.24 4.40 29.75
N GLU A 359 20.11 3.15 29.28
CA GLU A 359 18.96 2.69 28.49
C GLU A 359 17.67 2.61 29.34
N ALA A 360 17.75 2.48 30.67
CA ALA A 360 16.56 2.47 31.53
C ALA A 360 15.77 3.79 31.49
N TYR A 361 16.41 4.91 31.14
CA TYR A 361 15.72 6.19 30.90
C TYR A 361 14.82 6.17 29.66
N LYS A 362 14.86 5.13 28.83
CA LYS A 362 14.05 5.03 27.61
C LYS A 362 12.56 4.98 27.92
N GLU A 363 12.14 4.16 28.88
CA GLU A 363 10.71 3.91 29.15
C GLU A 363 9.99 5.19 29.58
N THR A 364 10.53 5.88 30.59
CA THR A 364 10.02 7.18 31.05
C THR A 364 10.13 8.26 29.97
N LEU A 365 11.25 8.37 29.24
CA LEU A 365 11.35 9.36 28.16
C LEU A 365 10.42 9.09 26.96
N ASP A 366 9.93 7.86 26.78
CA ASP A 366 8.92 7.54 25.74
C ASP A 366 7.50 7.80 26.25
N GLU A 367 7.20 7.48 27.52
CA GLU A 367 5.94 7.81 28.21
C GLU A 367 5.62 9.31 28.15
N TYR A 368 6.62 10.17 28.40
CA TYR A 368 6.48 11.64 28.30
C TYR A 368 6.64 12.20 26.87
N GLU A 369 6.55 11.36 25.83
CA GLU A 369 6.72 11.69 24.38
C GLU A 369 8.05 12.42 24.03
N LEU A 370 9.11 12.29 24.84
CA LEU A 370 10.33 13.08 24.68
C LEU A 370 11.28 12.54 23.60
N LEU A 371 11.25 11.23 23.34
CA LEU A 371 12.04 10.60 22.27
C LEU A 371 11.41 10.82 20.87
N HIS A 372 10.14 11.20 20.82
CA HIS A 372 9.34 11.31 19.61
C HIS A 372 9.57 12.64 18.86
N ARG A 373 9.71 12.56 17.53
CA ARG A 373 9.91 13.75 16.68
C ARG A 373 8.57 14.32 16.21
N ASP A 374 8.22 15.51 16.68
CA ASP A 374 7.06 16.27 16.21
C ASP A 374 7.08 16.44 14.67
N PRO A 375 6.11 15.87 13.92
CA PRO A 375 6.08 15.92 12.47
C PRO A 375 5.47 17.22 11.92
N ARG A 376 4.90 18.09 12.77
CA ARG A 376 4.13 19.25 12.34
C ARG A 376 5.01 20.33 11.70
N ILE A 377 4.90 20.45 10.38
CA ILE A 377 5.60 21.40 9.51
C ILE A 377 4.58 22.36 8.87
N VAL A 378 5.02 23.55 8.46
CA VAL A 378 4.14 24.52 7.77
C VAL A 378 3.70 23.96 6.42
N GLU A 379 2.41 23.74 6.28
CA GLU A 379 1.79 23.21 5.07
C GLU A 379 1.82 24.24 3.92
N ARG A 380 2.15 23.80 2.69
CA ARG A 380 2.26 24.71 1.53
C ARG A 380 0.94 25.39 1.17
N LYS A 381 1.04 26.62 0.64
CA LYS A 381 -0.06 27.30 -0.07
C LYS A 381 -0.47 26.50 -1.32
N LYS A 382 -1.74 26.57 -1.70
CA LYS A 382 -2.27 26.03 -2.97
C LYS A 382 -2.60 27.18 -3.92
N PRO A 383 -2.45 27.00 -5.25
CA PRO A 383 -3.08 27.90 -6.20
C PRO A 383 -4.60 27.95 -5.95
N GLY A 384 -5.25 29.07 -6.29
CA GLY A 384 -6.67 29.28 -6.01
C GLY A 384 -7.06 29.46 -4.53
N GLN A 385 -6.10 29.52 -3.59
CA GLN A 385 -6.37 29.73 -2.16
C GLN A 385 -5.59 30.90 -1.56
N LYS A 386 -6.14 31.54 -0.51
CA LYS A 386 -5.52 32.70 0.16
C LYS A 386 -4.34 32.30 1.05
N LYS A 387 -4.44 31.16 1.75
CA LYS A 387 -3.34 30.52 2.50
C LYS A 387 -3.36 28.99 2.27
N ALA A 388 -2.68 28.20 3.10
CA ALA A 388 -2.61 26.74 2.98
C ALA A 388 -3.96 26.00 3.13
N ARG A 389 -4.90 26.55 3.91
CA ARG A 389 -6.27 26.02 4.07
C ARG A 389 -7.37 27.09 3.92
N ARG A 390 -7.04 28.38 4.11
CA ARG A 390 -7.99 29.48 3.95
C ARG A 390 -8.25 29.76 2.47
N LYS A 391 -9.46 29.41 2.00
CA LYS A 391 -10.00 29.81 0.70
C LYS A 391 -10.18 31.34 0.62
N PHE A 392 -10.44 31.87 -0.58
CA PHE A 392 -10.95 33.23 -0.73
C PHE A 392 -12.41 33.33 -0.24
N ALA A 393 -12.93 34.55 -0.09
CA ALA A 393 -14.36 34.73 0.17
C ALA A 393 -15.14 34.25 -1.07
N TRP A 394 -16.14 33.40 -0.85
CA TRP A 394 -17.06 32.96 -1.89
C TRP A 394 -18.27 33.89 -1.91
N VAL A 395 -18.63 34.38 -3.10
CA VAL A 395 -19.78 35.25 -3.31
C VAL A 395 -20.85 34.44 -4.04
N LYS A 396 -21.97 34.17 -3.37
CA LYS A 396 -23.17 33.67 -4.03
C LYS A 396 -23.76 34.78 -4.91
N ARG A 397 -24.28 34.41 -6.06
CA ARG A 397 -25.13 35.24 -6.93
C ARG A 397 -26.45 34.51 -7.12
#